data_AF-A0A956X0H7-F1
#
_entry.id   AF-A0A956X0H7-F1
#
_cell.length_a   1.000
_cell.length_b   1.000
_cell.length_c   1.000
_cell.angle_alpha   90.00
_cell.angle_beta   90.00
_cell.angle_gamma   90.00
#
_symmetry.space_group_name_H-M   'P 1'
#
loop_
_entity.id
_entity.type
_entity.pdbx_description
1 polymer ?
#
loop_
_entity_poly.entity_id
_entity_poly.type
_entity_poly.pdbx_seq_one_letter_code
_entity_poly.pdbx_strand_id
1 'polypeptide(L)'
;LFEHQDPDAETNKAVCYDCHGVHAIKAPDDPEAGIKANLLETCQQCHPDATANFPDSWTSHFPPSLDNNPGVYLVNLFYQIIIPATVIFLSFLVLTDIYRKIRLRFRPSPRVAENKGSGD
;
A
#
# COMPACT_ATOMS: atom_id res chain seq x y z
N LEU A 1 -1.17 30.72 1.94
CA LEU A 1 -0.62 29.41 1.53
C LEU A 1 0.53 28.95 2.44
N PHE A 2 1.46 29.84 2.82
CA PHE A 2 2.49 29.58 3.84
C PHE A 2 2.15 30.15 5.24
N GLU A 3 0.95 30.70 5.40
CA GLU A 3 0.47 31.32 6.63
C GLU A 3 -0.37 30.30 7.39
N HIS A 4 -0.16 30.15 8.70
CA HIS A 4 -1.00 29.30 9.55
C HIS A 4 -2.41 29.90 9.65
N GLN A 5 -3.33 29.41 8.82
CA GLN A 5 -4.75 29.77 8.91
C GLN A 5 -5.47 29.02 10.05
N ASP A 6 -4.90 27.92 10.51
CA ASP A 6 -5.40 27.10 11.61
C ASP A 6 -4.20 26.63 12.46
N PRO A 7 -4.25 26.74 13.80
CA PRO A 7 -3.17 26.30 14.69
C PRO A 7 -2.85 24.80 14.59
N ASP A 8 -3.81 23.97 14.14
CA ASP A 8 -3.65 22.52 14.03
C ASP A 8 -3.31 22.07 12.60
N ALA A 9 -3.38 22.97 11.61
CA ALA A 9 -3.08 22.65 10.22
C ALA A 9 -1.60 22.87 9.87
N GLU A 10 -1.01 21.85 9.26
CA GLU A 10 0.34 21.91 8.68
C GLU A 10 0.37 22.91 7.51
N THR A 11 1.34 23.83 7.54
CA THR A 11 1.62 24.71 6.38
C THR A 11 2.06 23.89 5.16
N ASN A 12 1.81 24.39 3.95
CA ASN A 12 2.21 23.76 2.69
C ASN A 12 1.57 22.41 2.38
N LYS A 13 0.41 22.13 2.95
CA LYS A 13 -0.43 20.99 2.57
C LYS A 13 -1.78 21.51 2.11
N ALA A 14 -2.24 20.98 0.98
CA ALA A 14 -3.59 21.23 0.53
C ALA A 14 -4.59 20.57 1.49
N VAL A 15 -5.64 21.31 1.85
CA VAL A 15 -6.76 20.87 2.67
C VAL A 15 -8.05 20.90 1.84
N CYS A 16 -9.13 20.34 2.39
CA CYS A 16 -10.37 20.10 1.65
C CYS A 16 -10.91 21.35 0.93
N TYR A 17 -10.88 22.51 1.61
CA TYR A 17 -11.41 23.76 1.06
C TYR A 17 -10.52 24.42 0.00
N ASP A 18 -9.26 23.98 -0.17
CA ASP A 18 -8.39 24.50 -1.23
C ASP A 18 -8.88 24.05 -2.62
N CYS A 19 -9.49 22.88 -2.69
CA CYS A 19 -10.10 22.36 -3.92
C CYS A 19 -11.61 22.56 -3.98
N HIS A 20 -12.31 22.48 -2.84
CA HIS A 20 -13.77 22.51 -2.78
C HIS A 20 -14.36 23.89 -2.42
N GLY A 21 -13.54 24.84 -1.96
CA GLY A 21 -14.01 26.11 -1.41
C GLY A 21 -14.60 26.01 0.00
N VAL A 22 -14.84 27.17 0.60
CA VAL A 22 -15.40 27.30 1.96
C VAL A 22 -16.93 27.19 1.89
N HIS A 23 -17.53 26.29 2.67
CA HIS A 23 -18.97 25.99 2.66
C HIS A 23 -19.54 25.51 1.30
N ALA A 24 -18.67 25.13 0.37
CA ALA A 24 -19.06 24.66 -0.98
C ALA A 24 -18.63 23.21 -1.26
N ILE A 25 -18.38 22.42 -0.19
CA ILE A 25 -18.03 21.00 -0.31
C ILE A 25 -19.26 20.21 -0.77
N LYS A 26 -19.29 19.88 -2.06
CA LYS A 26 -20.29 19.03 -2.70
C LYS A 26 -19.89 17.55 -2.64
N ALA A 27 -20.88 16.68 -2.84
CA ALA A 27 -20.66 15.24 -2.88
C ALA A 27 -19.79 14.85 -4.10
N PRO A 28 -18.98 13.78 -4.02
CA PRO A 28 -18.07 13.39 -5.10
C PRO A 28 -18.77 12.98 -6.41
N ASP A 29 -20.02 12.54 -6.32
CA ASP A 29 -20.89 12.12 -7.42
C ASP A 29 -21.77 13.24 -7.97
N ASP A 30 -21.73 14.43 -7.35
CA ASP A 30 -22.46 15.59 -7.84
C ASP A 30 -21.81 16.13 -9.13
N PRO A 31 -22.52 16.12 -10.28
CA PRO A 31 -21.99 16.66 -11.54
C PRO A 31 -21.69 18.16 -11.45
N GLU A 32 -22.31 18.89 -10.52
CA GLU A 32 -22.03 20.29 -10.23
C GLU A 32 -20.88 20.50 -9.24
N ALA A 33 -20.23 19.43 -8.74
CA ALA A 33 -19.03 19.55 -7.91
C ALA A 33 -17.91 20.28 -8.68
N GLY A 34 -17.82 20.10 -10.00
CA GLY A 34 -16.98 20.90 -10.90
C GLY A 34 -15.46 20.78 -10.67
N ILE A 35 -15.01 20.02 -9.67
CA ILE A 35 -13.62 19.99 -9.20
C ILE A 35 -12.68 19.53 -10.29
N LYS A 36 -13.06 18.50 -11.05
CA LYS A 36 -12.21 17.91 -12.09
C LYS A 36 -11.90 18.90 -13.23
N ALA A 37 -12.79 19.86 -13.50
CA ALA A 37 -12.62 20.80 -14.61
C ALA A 37 -11.48 21.80 -14.35
N ASN A 38 -11.27 22.20 -13.09
CA ASN A 38 -10.32 23.25 -12.72
C ASN A 38 -9.15 22.74 -11.86
N LEU A 39 -9.06 21.42 -11.62
CA LEU A 39 -8.10 20.85 -10.68
C LEU A 39 -6.65 21.13 -11.08
N LEU A 40 -6.33 21.07 -12.37
CA LEU A 40 -4.98 21.41 -12.86
C LEU A 40 -4.62 22.86 -12.56
N GLU A 41 -5.53 23.80 -12.82
CA GLU A 41 -5.34 25.22 -12.54
C GLU A 41 -5.12 25.46 -11.04
N THR A 42 -5.92 24.80 -10.19
CA THR A 42 -5.75 24.85 -8.72
C THR A 42 -4.38 24.34 -8.30
N CYS A 43 -3.93 23.18 -8.79
CA CYS A 43 -2.60 22.66 -8.49
C CYS A 43 -1.49 23.60 -8.99
N GLN A 44 -1.66 24.22 -10.16
CA GLN A 44 -0.69 25.12 -10.76
C GLN A 44 -0.48 26.43 -10.00
N GLN A 45 -1.41 26.79 -9.11
CA GLN A 45 -1.20 27.93 -8.19
C GLN A 45 0.04 27.74 -7.31
N CYS A 46 0.39 26.49 -6.98
CA CYS A 46 1.57 26.14 -6.18
C CYS A 46 2.61 25.31 -6.95
N HIS A 47 2.20 24.58 -7.99
CA HIS A 47 3.05 23.75 -8.85
C HIS A 47 3.00 24.23 -10.30
N PRO A 48 3.73 25.29 -10.68
CA PRO A 48 3.64 25.91 -12.00
C PRO A 48 3.89 24.95 -13.17
N ASP A 49 4.72 23.93 -12.95
CA ASP A 49 5.11 22.94 -13.95
C ASP A 49 4.20 21.69 -13.96
N ALA A 50 3.11 21.69 -13.18
CA ALA A 50 2.17 20.58 -13.15
C ALA A 50 1.56 20.36 -14.55
N THR A 51 1.60 19.12 -15.01
CA THR A 51 1.04 18.70 -16.32
C THR A 51 -0.38 18.16 -16.15
N ALA A 52 -1.10 17.94 -17.25
CA ALA A 52 -2.48 17.41 -17.20
C ALA A 52 -2.61 16.07 -16.44
N ASN A 53 -1.55 15.28 -16.36
CA ASN A 53 -1.53 14.01 -15.62
C ASN A 53 -1.20 14.19 -14.12
N PHE A 54 -0.79 15.38 -13.70
CA PHE A 54 -0.41 15.66 -12.31
C PHE A 54 -1.60 15.51 -11.35
N PRO A 55 -2.80 16.05 -11.64
CA PRO A 55 -3.97 15.87 -10.78
C PRO A 55 -4.46 14.42 -10.72
N ASP A 56 -4.24 13.65 -11.79
CA ASP A 56 -4.59 12.23 -11.85
C ASP A 56 -3.69 11.36 -10.96
N SER A 57 -2.52 11.85 -10.54
CA SER A 57 -1.68 11.14 -9.56
C SER A 57 -2.23 11.21 -8.13
N TRP A 58 -3.15 12.15 -7.86
CA TRP A 58 -3.86 12.29 -6.59
C TRP A 58 -5.11 11.40 -6.52
N THR A 59 -5.04 10.20 -7.11
CA THR A 59 -6.15 9.21 -7.18
C THR A 59 -6.62 8.65 -5.84
N SER A 60 -6.14 9.15 -4.70
CA SER A 60 -6.50 8.60 -3.38
C SER A 60 -7.97 8.80 -2.98
N HIS A 61 -8.77 9.53 -3.77
CA HIS A 61 -10.21 9.71 -3.53
C HIS A 61 -11.11 8.84 -4.41
N PHE A 62 -10.57 8.15 -5.43
CA PHE A 62 -11.36 7.24 -6.27
C PHE A 62 -10.63 5.90 -6.39
N PRO A 63 -11.14 4.83 -5.76
CA PRO A 63 -10.52 3.52 -5.90
C PRO A 63 -10.56 3.09 -7.38
N PRO A 64 -9.44 2.57 -7.93
CA PRO A 64 -9.42 2.11 -9.31
C PRO A 64 -10.45 1.00 -9.50
N SER A 65 -11.22 1.09 -10.58
CA SER A 65 -12.22 0.10 -10.97
C SER A 65 -12.02 -0.29 -12.44
N LEU A 66 -12.80 -1.26 -12.93
CA LEU A 66 -12.78 -1.61 -14.36
C LEU A 66 -13.32 -0.48 -15.23
N ASP A 67 -14.23 0.34 -14.70
CA ASP A 67 -14.81 1.48 -15.39
C ASP A 67 -13.91 2.73 -15.30
N ASN A 68 -13.16 2.86 -14.20
CA ASN A 68 -12.30 4.01 -13.91
C ASN A 68 -10.85 3.55 -13.69
N ASN A 69 -9.98 3.77 -14.68
CA ASN A 69 -8.56 3.37 -14.68
C ASN A 69 -8.33 1.85 -14.65
N PRO A 70 -8.82 1.09 -15.67
CA PRO A 70 -8.73 -0.37 -15.71
C PRO A 70 -7.28 -0.90 -15.65
N GLY A 71 -6.31 -0.18 -16.21
CA GLY A 71 -4.90 -0.55 -16.14
C GLY A 71 -4.37 -0.61 -14.71
N VAL A 72 -4.66 0.42 -13.90
CA VAL A 72 -4.25 0.48 -12.49
C VAL A 72 -4.97 -0.59 -11.69
N TYR A 73 -6.25 -0.84 -11.97
CA TYR A 73 -7.01 -1.92 -11.33
C TYR A 73 -6.35 -3.29 -11.55
N LEU A 74 -5.99 -3.62 -12.80
CA LEU A 74 -5.35 -4.90 -13.13
C LEU A 74 -3.99 -5.07 -12.45
N VAL A 75 -3.19 -4.01 -12.42
CA VAL A 75 -1.89 -4.00 -11.72
C VAL A 75 -2.09 -4.21 -10.22
N ASN A 76 -3.05 -3.52 -9.62
CA ASN A 76 -3.38 -3.69 -8.21
C ASN A 76 -3.86 -5.12 -7.90
N LEU A 77 -4.75 -5.67 -8.73
CA LEU A 77 -5.22 -7.05 -8.60
C LEU A 77 -4.07 -8.06 -8.71
N PHE A 78 -3.14 -7.85 -9.65
CA PHE A 78 -1.95 -8.67 -9.77
C PHE A 78 -1.10 -8.64 -8.48
N TYR A 79 -0.82 -7.45 -7.95
CA TYR A 79 -0.05 -7.31 -6.72
C TYR A 79 -0.76 -7.90 -5.50
N GLN A 80 -2.08 -7.73 -5.39
CA GLN A 80 -2.91 -8.33 -4.34
C GLN A 80 -2.85 -9.86 -4.33
N ILE A 81 -2.58 -10.50 -5.46
CA ILE A 81 -2.46 -11.96 -5.56
C ILE A 81 -1.01 -12.41 -5.36
N ILE A 82 -0.05 -11.79 -6.06
CA ILE A 82 1.33 -12.28 -6.10
C ILE A 82 2.08 -12.05 -4.79
N ILE A 83 1.82 -10.94 -4.09
CA ILE A 83 2.47 -10.62 -2.82
C ILE A 83 2.13 -11.69 -1.76
N PRO A 84 0.86 -11.98 -1.43
CA PRO A 84 0.55 -13.01 -0.44
C PRO A 84 0.97 -14.40 -0.91
N ALA A 85 0.83 -14.73 -2.20
CA ALA A 85 1.29 -16.01 -2.73
C ALA A 85 2.80 -16.21 -2.49
N THR A 86 3.60 -15.18 -2.76
CA THR A 86 5.05 -15.21 -2.54
C THR A 86 5.38 -15.31 -1.05
N VAL A 87 4.74 -14.51 -0.20
CA VAL A 87 4.95 -14.53 1.25
C VAL A 87 4.58 -15.89 1.85
N ILE A 88 3.45 -16.48 1.46
CA ILE A 88 3.00 -17.80 1.92
C ILE A 88 3.99 -18.87 1.48
N PHE A 89 4.41 -18.87 0.22
CA PHE A 89 5.36 -19.84 -0.30
C PHE A 89 6.70 -19.78 0.43
N LEU A 90 7.28 -18.59 0.59
CA LEU A 90 8.54 -18.42 1.31
C LEU A 90 8.41 -18.77 2.79
N SER A 91 7.31 -18.36 3.44
CA SER A 91 7.05 -18.73 4.84
C SER A 91 6.98 -20.25 5.01
N PHE A 92 6.32 -20.95 4.09
CA PHE A 92 6.23 -22.41 4.11
C PHE A 92 7.62 -23.08 3.98
N LEU A 93 8.46 -22.60 3.06
CA LEU A 93 9.83 -23.13 2.90
C LEU A 93 10.66 -22.93 4.16
N VAL A 94 10.61 -21.73 4.75
CA VAL A 94 11.35 -21.39 5.97
C VAL A 94 10.86 -22.21 7.16
N LEU A 95 9.54 -22.33 7.35
CA LEU A 95 8.96 -23.13 8.44
C LEU A 95 9.32 -24.61 8.32
N THR A 96 9.33 -25.15 7.10
CA THR A 96 9.72 -26.55 6.85
C THR A 96 11.19 -26.80 7.17
N ASP A 97 12.08 -25.87 6.81
CA ASP A 97 13.51 -25.96 7.14
C ASP A 97 13.74 -25.87 8.66
N ILE A 98 13.09 -24.91 9.33
CA ILE A 98 13.14 -24.76 10.79
C ILE A 98 12.65 -26.05 11.46
N TYR A 99 11.51 -26.61 11.02
CA TYR A 99 10.98 -27.86 11.53
C TYR A 99 11.96 -29.03 11.35
N ARG A 100 12.56 -29.16 10.16
CA ARG A 100 13.58 -30.19 9.89
C ARG A 100 14.79 -30.03 10.82
N LYS A 101 15.29 -28.80 10.99
CA LYS A 101 16.46 -28.50 11.82
C LYS A 101 16.19 -28.79 13.31
N ILE A 102 15.01 -28.44 13.79
CA ILE A 102 14.55 -28.78 15.14
C ILE A 102 14.47 -30.31 15.29
N ARG A 103 13.81 -31.01 14.37
CA ARG A 103 13.67 -32.47 14.43
C ARG A 103 15.02 -33.18 14.42
N LEU A 104 15.98 -32.73 13.61
CA LEU A 104 17.33 -33.29 13.57
C LEU A 104 18.12 -33.01 14.85
N ARG A 105 17.96 -31.82 15.46
CA ARG A 105 18.61 -31.49 16.74
C ARG A 105 18.10 -32.35 17.89
N PHE A 106 16.83 -32.76 17.85
CA PHE A 106 16.21 -33.61 18.86
C PHE A 106 16.28 -35.12 18.55
N ARG A 107 16.94 -35.57 17.47
CA ARG A 107 17.18 -37.00 17.22
C ARG A 107 18.35 -37.50 18.08
N PRO A 108 18.15 -38.49 18.97
CA PRO A 108 19.25 -39.13 19.69
C PRO A 108 20.21 -39.80 18.70
N SER A 109 21.51 -39.58 18.86
CA SER A 109 22.52 -40.28 18.04
C SER A 109 22.56 -41.78 18.38
N PRO A 110 22.53 -42.70 17.39
CA PRO A 110 22.52 -44.14 17.64
C PRO A 110 23.77 -44.70 18.35
N ARG A 111 24.87 -43.94 18.43
CA ARG A 111 26.20 -44.46 18.85
C ARG A 111 26.35 -44.81 20.33
N VAL A 112 25.32 -44.64 21.17
CA VAL A 112 25.37 -45.05 22.59
C VAL A 112 24.72 -46.42 22.82
N ALA A 113 23.97 -46.97 21.85
CA ALA A 113 23.32 -48.27 22.00
C ALA A 113 24.28 -49.46 21.79
N GLU A 114 25.40 -49.27 21.07
CA GLU A 114 26.32 -50.37 20.75
C GLU A 114 27.30 -50.70 21.89
N ASN A 115 27.62 -49.74 22.78
CA ASN A 115 28.56 -49.93 23.88
C ASN A 115 27.96 -50.59 25.14
N LYS A 116 26.72 -51.10 25.09
CA LYS A 116 26.08 -51.82 26.22
C LYS A 116 26.03 -53.35 26.06
N GLY A 117 26.65 -53.92 25.01
CA GLY A 117 26.62 -55.36 24.73
C GLY A 117 27.95 -56.11 24.85
N SER A 118 29.02 -55.47 25.30
CA SER A 118 30.34 -56.10 25.48
C SER A 118 30.85 -55.80 26.89
N GLY A 119 30.46 -56.65 27.82
CA GLY A 119 30.77 -56.54 29.24
C GLY A 119 30.24 -57.77 29.97
N ASP A 120 30.68 -58.94 29.48
CA ASP A 120 30.74 -60.19 30.25
C ASP A 120 31.86 -60.09 31.31
#